data_AF-A0A520X8J8-F1
#
_entry.id   AF-A0A520X8J8-F1
#
_cell.length_a   1.000
_cell.length_b   1.000
_cell.length_c   1.000
_cell.angle_alpha   90.00
_cell.angle_beta   90.00
_cell.angle_gamma   90.00
#
_symmetry.space_group_name_H-M   'P 1'
#
loop_
_entity.id
_entity.type
_entity.pdbx_description
1 polymer ?
#
loop_
_entity_poly.entity_id
_entity_poly.type
_entity_poly.pdbx_seq_one_letter_code
_entity_poly.pdbx_strand_id
1 'polypeptide(L)'
;MKSLRTTLIFIAIAVSGTAHGDDDVGKITPLFSSNEVLDVTLRAPFSTIMRERSEEEDQSATLTYNDAVEGSVTVELGIQARGRFRRQPRVCRWAPLRLNFKKSSLENTVFAGSDKMKLVTHCRNSSDRHTQALLAEHLAYRILNLVTDASFRVRLLRITYVDTDKGDRERIELGFLIEHKDQVARRIGLEANDAQRTSVDALDARHTNLGSVYQFLIGNTDFSPIRAAPGEACCHNYVLFGTEKGRMLAIPYDFDMSGIVDAPHAEPNPQFGLRSVRSRLYRGRCVNNEHIEASVQAFLDHKQAIYDLINGNELFQPRKHKATLRFINEFFATIESPDKIRRQLVDKCVS
;
A
#
# COMPACT_ATOMS: atom_id res chain seq x y z
N MET A 1 27.15 27.83 76.47
CA MET A 1 27.57 26.95 75.35
C MET A 1 26.43 25.99 75.01
N LYS A 2 25.59 26.35 74.03
CA LYS A 2 24.56 25.47 73.46
C LYS A 2 24.73 25.53 71.94
N SER A 3 25.04 24.38 71.36
CA SER A 3 25.33 24.15 69.94
C SER A 3 24.04 24.26 69.12
N LEU A 4 24.02 25.19 68.15
CA LEU A 4 22.98 25.28 67.14
C LEU A 4 23.37 24.36 65.99
N ARG A 5 22.64 23.25 65.82
CA ARG A 5 22.77 22.35 64.66
C ARG A 5 22.05 22.97 63.47
N THR A 6 22.79 23.38 62.46
CA THR A 6 22.27 23.79 61.16
C THR A 6 21.93 22.55 60.34
N THR A 7 20.64 22.26 60.17
CA THR A 7 20.14 21.21 59.28
C THR A 7 20.17 21.71 57.84
N LEU A 8 21.06 21.16 57.00
CA LEU A 8 20.99 21.33 55.54
C LEU A 8 19.85 20.47 54.99
N ILE A 9 18.87 21.12 54.38
CA ILE A 9 17.81 20.47 53.59
C ILE A 9 18.31 20.37 52.14
N PHE A 10 18.60 19.16 51.68
CA PHE A 10 18.81 18.89 50.25
C PHE A 10 17.46 18.81 49.56
N ILE A 11 17.15 19.81 48.73
CA ILE A 11 15.99 19.80 47.84
C ILE A 11 16.39 18.98 46.60
N ALA A 12 15.87 17.77 46.48
CA ALA A 12 15.99 16.97 45.27
C ALA A 12 15.00 17.52 44.22
N ILE A 13 15.52 18.20 43.20
CA ILE A 13 14.74 18.62 42.04
C ILE A 13 14.53 17.37 41.17
N ALA A 14 13.33 16.79 41.21
CA ALA A 14 12.92 15.74 40.29
C ALA A 14 12.70 16.38 38.91
N VAL A 15 13.62 16.13 37.98
CA VAL A 15 13.41 16.43 36.56
C VAL A 15 12.47 15.36 36.01
N SER A 16 11.20 15.68 35.88
CA SER A 16 10.21 14.86 35.18
C SER A 16 10.52 14.92 33.67
N GLY A 17 11.37 14.01 33.20
CA GLY A 17 11.49 13.75 31.77
C GLY A 17 10.21 13.11 31.25
N THR A 18 9.47 13.82 30.41
CA THR A 18 8.40 13.23 29.61
C THR A 18 9.03 12.36 28.53
N ALA A 19 9.20 11.06 28.82
CA ALA A 19 9.44 10.06 27.80
C ALA A 19 8.15 9.94 26.97
N HIS A 20 8.11 10.57 25.80
CA HIS A 20 7.11 10.32 24.78
C HIS A 20 7.81 9.67 23.59
N GLY A 21 7.61 8.35 23.45
CA GLY A 21 7.60 7.68 22.16
C GLY A 21 8.90 7.02 21.67
N ASP A 22 9.46 6.07 22.40
CA ASP A 22 10.41 5.07 21.85
C ASP A 22 9.81 3.63 21.79
N ASP A 23 8.66 3.37 22.42
CA ASP A 23 8.09 2.02 22.57
C ASP A 23 7.28 1.50 21.36
N ASP A 24 7.15 2.27 20.26
CA ASP A 24 6.33 1.89 19.08
C ASP A 24 7.13 1.72 17.78
N VAL A 25 8.44 1.98 17.79
CA VAL A 25 9.30 1.81 16.60
C VAL A 25 9.40 0.33 16.23
N GLY A 26 9.19 0.01 14.96
CA GLY A 26 9.22 -1.37 14.46
C GLY A 26 7.96 -2.19 14.76
N LYS A 27 6.97 -1.62 15.47
CA LYS A 27 5.74 -2.34 15.80
C LYS A 27 4.82 -2.44 14.59
N ILE A 28 4.40 -3.67 14.30
CA ILE A 28 3.40 -3.97 13.27
C ILE A 28 2.02 -3.90 13.93
N THR A 29 1.09 -3.16 13.33
CA THR A 29 -0.29 -3.12 13.83
C THR A 29 -0.99 -4.47 13.62
N PRO A 30 -1.87 -4.91 14.54
CA PRO A 30 -2.45 -6.26 14.51
C PRO A 30 -3.09 -6.63 13.16
N LEU A 31 -3.77 -5.70 12.49
CA LEU A 31 -4.39 -5.92 11.17
C LEU A 31 -3.43 -6.46 10.10
N PHE A 32 -2.16 -6.06 10.16
CA PHE A 32 -1.14 -6.39 9.15
C PHE A 32 -0.06 -7.35 9.68
N SER A 33 -0.30 -8.00 10.83
CA SER A 33 0.56 -9.06 11.36
C SER A 33 0.28 -10.42 10.73
N SER A 34 -0.90 -10.61 10.14
CA SER A 34 -1.31 -11.84 9.45
C SER A 34 -1.64 -11.55 7.98
N ASN A 35 -1.55 -12.59 7.14
CA ASN A 35 -1.85 -12.51 5.70
C ASN A 35 -3.06 -13.34 5.25
N GLU A 36 -3.69 -14.06 6.17
CA GLU A 36 -4.94 -14.79 5.93
C GLU A 36 -6.05 -13.88 5.38
N VAL A 37 -7.13 -14.46 4.86
CA VAL A 37 -8.29 -13.65 4.47
C VAL A 37 -9.07 -13.29 5.73
N LEU A 38 -9.41 -12.02 5.93
CA LEU A 38 -10.32 -11.61 6.99
C LEU A 38 -11.75 -11.51 6.41
N ASP A 39 -12.65 -12.36 6.89
CA ASP A 39 -14.06 -12.30 6.55
C ASP A 39 -14.73 -11.19 7.38
N VAL A 40 -15.39 -10.25 6.72
CA VAL A 40 -16.07 -9.11 7.36
C VAL A 40 -17.44 -8.87 6.77
N THR A 41 -18.35 -8.33 7.57
CA THR A 41 -19.62 -7.74 7.12
C THR A 41 -19.52 -6.24 7.25
N LEU A 42 -19.70 -5.51 6.14
CA LEU A 42 -19.69 -4.06 6.10
C LEU A 42 -21.10 -3.58 5.76
N ARG A 43 -21.76 -2.90 6.70
CA ARG A 43 -23.14 -2.42 6.56
C ARG A 43 -23.17 -0.90 6.48
N ALA A 44 -23.73 -0.37 5.40
CA ALA A 44 -23.78 1.06 5.10
C ALA A 44 -24.84 1.38 4.02
N PRO A 45 -25.19 2.65 3.80
CA PRO A 45 -26.06 3.07 2.69
C PRO A 45 -25.27 3.08 1.36
N PHE A 46 -24.86 1.91 0.86
CA PHE A 46 -24.00 1.80 -0.32
C PHE A 46 -24.62 2.37 -1.59
N SER A 47 -25.94 2.26 -1.77
CA SER A 47 -26.59 2.90 -2.91
C SER A 47 -26.39 4.41 -2.91
N THR A 48 -26.45 5.04 -1.74
CA THR A 48 -26.14 6.46 -1.55
C THR A 48 -24.66 6.77 -1.76
N ILE A 49 -23.75 6.02 -1.12
CA ILE A 49 -22.30 6.21 -1.28
C ILE A 49 -21.88 6.11 -2.75
N MET A 50 -22.40 5.14 -3.49
CA MET A 50 -22.06 4.92 -4.91
C MET A 50 -22.68 5.93 -5.85
N ARG A 51 -23.82 6.54 -5.47
CA ARG A 51 -24.49 7.60 -6.21
C ARG A 51 -23.78 8.93 -6.01
N GLU A 52 -23.53 9.31 -4.76
CA GLU A 52 -23.03 10.64 -4.39
C GLU A 52 -21.51 10.74 -4.46
N ARG A 53 -20.81 9.68 -4.04
CA ARG A 53 -19.34 9.59 -4.10
C ARG A 53 -18.63 10.79 -3.49
N SER A 54 -19.19 11.31 -2.39
CA SER A 54 -18.60 12.39 -1.60
C SER A 54 -17.21 11.99 -1.10
N GLU A 55 -16.32 12.99 -1.05
CA GLU A 55 -14.99 12.89 -0.42
C GLU A 55 -14.91 13.61 0.92
N GLU A 56 -15.97 14.33 1.28
CA GLU A 56 -16.02 15.23 2.44
C GLU A 56 -16.96 14.72 3.53
N GLU A 57 -18.01 13.99 3.14
CA GLU A 57 -19.06 13.52 4.05
C GLU A 57 -18.96 12.00 4.23
N ASP A 58 -18.70 11.60 5.48
CA ASP A 58 -18.77 10.20 5.90
C ASP A 58 -20.23 9.77 6.08
N GLN A 59 -20.57 8.62 5.51
CA GLN A 59 -21.79 7.90 5.82
C GLN A 59 -21.55 6.99 7.03
N SER A 60 -22.52 6.91 7.94
CA SER A 60 -22.39 6.01 9.11
C SER A 60 -22.45 4.54 8.65
N ALA A 61 -21.56 3.73 9.20
CA ALA A 61 -21.45 2.31 8.88
C ALA A 61 -21.00 1.49 10.11
N THR A 62 -21.17 0.17 9.99
CA THR A 62 -20.61 -0.81 10.92
C THR A 62 -19.79 -1.86 10.16
N LEU A 63 -18.69 -2.29 10.77
CA LEU A 63 -17.90 -3.43 10.31
C LEU A 63 -17.92 -4.50 11.39
N THR A 64 -18.36 -5.69 11.03
CA THR A 64 -18.41 -6.86 11.92
C THR A 64 -17.47 -7.94 11.42
N TYR A 65 -16.73 -8.57 12.32
CA TYR A 65 -15.85 -9.72 12.03
C TYR A 65 -15.85 -10.69 13.21
N ASN A 66 -15.37 -11.91 12.97
CA ASN A 66 -15.21 -12.90 14.03
C ASN A 66 -13.77 -12.88 14.54
N ASP A 67 -13.61 -12.56 15.80
CA ASP A 67 -12.38 -12.68 16.56
C ASP A 67 -12.28 -14.09 17.17
N ALA A 68 -11.06 -14.64 17.23
CA ALA A 68 -10.84 -15.99 17.75
C ALA A 68 -11.10 -16.12 19.26
N VAL A 69 -11.00 -15.01 20.01
CA VAL A 69 -11.15 -14.97 21.47
C VAL A 69 -12.51 -14.35 21.83
N GLU A 70 -12.81 -13.18 21.27
CA GLU A 70 -13.98 -12.37 21.66
C GLU A 70 -15.27 -12.77 20.91
N GLY A 71 -15.18 -13.65 19.91
CA GLY A 71 -16.32 -14.02 19.06
C GLY A 71 -16.70 -12.88 18.10
N SER A 72 -17.99 -12.56 17.98
CA SER A 72 -18.42 -11.54 17.01
C SER A 72 -18.11 -10.12 17.53
N VAL A 73 -17.21 -9.41 16.85
CA VAL A 73 -16.80 -8.05 17.17
C VAL A 73 -17.38 -7.09 16.12
N THR A 74 -18.04 -6.02 16.57
CA THR A 74 -18.57 -4.97 15.70
C THR A 74 -17.95 -3.62 16.06
N VAL A 75 -17.44 -2.92 15.05
CA VAL A 75 -16.88 -1.57 15.19
C VAL A 75 -17.65 -0.57 14.33
N GLU A 76 -17.82 0.64 14.87
CA GLU A 76 -18.46 1.75 14.17
C GLU A 76 -17.44 2.57 13.38
N LEU A 77 -17.85 3.03 12.20
CA LEU A 77 -17.00 3.80 11.31
C LEU A 77 -17.81 4.76 10.42
N GLY A 78 -17.15 5.81 9.97
CA GLY A 78 -17.52 6.56 8.79
C GLY A 78 -17.01 5.86 7.53
N ILE A 79 -17.77 5.95 6.45
CA ILE A 79 -17.35 5.47 5.13
C ILE A 79 -17.66 6.51 4.05
N GLN A 80 -16.67 6.73 3.19
CA GLN A 80 -16.81 7.63 2.05
C GLN A 80 -16.11 7.06 0.82
N ALA A 81 -16.49 7.56 -0.36
CA ALA A 81 -15.74 7.26 -1.57
C ALA A 81 -14.36 7.93 -1.50
N ARG A 82 -13.36 7.35 -2.19
CA ARG A 82 -12.02 7.93 -2.28
C ARG A 82 -11.48 7.90 -3.70
N GLY A 83 -10.43 8.69 -3.92
CA GLY A 83 -9.62 8.63 -5.12
C GLY A 83 -10.21 9.42 -6.28
N ARG A 84 -9.46 9.48 -7.38
CA ARG A 84 -9.77 10.37 -8.50
C ARG A 84 -10.27 9.65 -9.74
N PHE A 85 -9.50 8.69 -10.24
CA PHE A 85 -9.83 7.97 -11.48
C PHE A 85 -10.92 6.92 -11.26
N ARG A 86 -10.66 5.94 -10.38
CA ARG A 86 -11.61 4.87 -10.02
C ARG A 86 -12.87 5.37 -9.30
N ARG A 87 -12.89 6.61 -8.77
CA ARG A 87 -14.11 7.23 -8.22
C ARG A 87 -15.06 7.71 -9.30
N GLN A 88 -14.64 7.92 -10.54
CA GLN A 88 -15.54 8.36 -11.59
C GLN A 88 -16.51 7.22 -11.96
N PRO A 89 -17.85 7.45 -11.98
CA PRO A 89 -18.83 6.42 -12.31
C PRO A 89 -18.64 5.75 -13.68
N ARG A 90 -18.05 6.49 -14.63
CA ARG A 90 -17.72 5.99 -15.98
C ARG A 90 -16.58 4.98 -15.99
N VAL A 91 -15.70 5.02 -14.98
CA VAL A 91 -14.55 4.11 -14.84
C VAL A 91 -14.96 2.92 -13.99
N CYS A 92 -15.43 3.17 -12.77
CA CYS A 92 -15.91 2.13 -11.87
C CYS A 92 -17.32 2.44 -11.37
N ARG A 93 -18.20 1.45 -11.54
CA ARG A 93 -19.56 1.48 -10.97
C ARG A 93 -19.55 1.37 -9.46
N TRP A 94 -18.50 0.77 -8.89
CA TRP A 94 -18.26 0.75 -7.46
C TRP A 94 -16.96 1.50 -7.16
N ALA A 95 -17.05 2.56 -6.36
CA ALA A 95 -15.91 3.39 -6.01
C ALA A 95 -15.04 2.70 -4.94
N PRO A 96 -13.71 2.89 -4.94
CA PRO A 96 -12.90 2.54 -3.79
C PRO A 96 -13.31 3.38 -2.57
N LEU A 97 -13.14 2.82 -1.38
CA LEU A 97 -13.69 3.37 -0.14
C LEU A 97 -12.59 3.75 0.84
N ARG A 98 -12.84 4.76 1.65
CA ARG A 98 -12.05 5.07 2.85
C ARG A 98 -12.91 4.68 4.06
N LEU A 99 -12.31 3.95 4.98
CA LEU A 99 -12.91 3.53 6.25
C LEU A 99 -12.31 4.40 7.36
N ASN A 100 -13.16 5.15 8.07
CA ASN A 100 -12.78 6.06 9.14
C ASN A 100 -13.37 5.54 10.46
N PHE A 101 -12.65 4.67 11.14
CA PHE A 101 -13.11 4.06 12.39
C PHE A 101 -13.08 5.04 13.56
N LYS A 102 -14.02 4.89 14.50
CA LYS A 102 -13.97 5.62 15.77
C LYS A 102 -12.82 5.07 16.62
N LYS A 103 -11.78 5.88 16.89
CA LYS A 103 -10.59 5.45 17.63
C LYS A 103 -10.91 4.72 18.95
N SER A 104 -11.89 5.21 19.69
CA SER A 104 -12.32 4.64 20.98
C SER A 104 -12.92 3.23 20.87
N SER A 105 -13.34 2.79 19.68
CA SER A 105 -13.89 1.45 19.47
C SER A 105 -12.87 0.44 18.96
N LEU A 106 -11.59 0.81 18.85
CA LEU A 106 -10.55 -0.04 18.26
C LEU A 106 -9.64 -0.72 19.27
N GLU A 107 -9.65 -0.28 20.53
CA GLU A 107 -8.86 -0.92 21.58
C GLU A 107 -9.23 -2.40 21.69
N ASN A 108 -8.21 -3.26 21.81
CA ASN A 108 -8.36 -4.73 21.85
C ASN A 108 -9.03 -5.38 20.62
N THR A 109 -9.09 -4.67 19.48
CA THR A 109 -9.57 -5.23 18.21
C THR A 109 -8.41 -5.52 17.25
N VAL A 110 -8.67 -6.30 16.20
CA VAL A 110 -7.70 -6.48 15.09
C VAL A 110 -7.38 -5.16 14.38
N PHE A 111 -8.27 -4.17 14.48
CA PHE A 111 -8.09 -2.84 13.90
C PHE A 111 -7.37 -1.87 14.85
N ALA A 112 -6.89 -2.29 16.01
CA ALA A 112 -6.14 -1.43 16.92
C ALA A 112 -4.99 -0.69 16.21
N GLY A 113 -4.95 0.63 16.36
CA GLY A 113 -3.97 1.50 15.68
C GLY A 113 -4.21 1.71 14.18
N SER A 114 -5.35 1.25 13.63
CA SER A 114 -5.74 1.31 12.21
C SER A 114 -7.04 2.08 11.99
N ASP A 115 -7.11 3.31 12.48
CA ASP A 115 -8.33 4.13 12.47
C ASP A 115 -8.72 4.68 11.09
N LYS A 116 -7.78 4.77 10.15
CA LYS A 116 -8.04 5.25 8.78
C LYS A 116 -7.49 4.31 7.74
N MET A 117 -8.36 3.54 7.10
CA MET A 117 -7.95 2.53 6.12
C MET A 117 -8.42 2.88 4.71
N LYS A 118 -7.53 2.69 3.73
CA LYS A 118 -7.91 2.67 2.31
C LYS A 118 -8.38 1.26 1.98
N LEU A 119 -9.63 1.12 1.54
CA LEU A 119 -10.18 -0.13 1.02
C LEU A 119 -10.16 -0.10 -0.51
N VAL A 120 -9.31 -0.95 -1.08
CA VAL A 120 -9.36 -1.27 -2.52
C VAL A 120 -10.39 -2.38 -2.70
N THR A 121 -11.37 -2.19 -3.57
CA THR A 121 -12.42 -3.19 -3.81
C THR A 121 -12.78 -3.28 -5.29
N HIS A 122 -13.68 -4.19 -5.61
CA HIS A 122 -14.20 -4.44 -6.94
C HIS A 122 -14.66 -3.12 -7.61
N CYS A 123 -14.28 -2.94 -8.87
CA CYS A 123 -14.68 -1.78 -9.68
C CYS A 123 -16.08 -1.97 -10.29
N ARG A 124 -16.50 -3.24 -10.44
CA ARG A 124 -17.77 -3.65 -11.04
C ARG A 124 -18.24 -4.94 -10.38
N ASN A 125 -19.50 -4.96 -9.96
CA ASN A 125 -20.05 -6.06 -9.18
C ASN A 125 -20.06 -7.36 -9.98
N SER A 126 -19.77 -8.46 -9.29
CA SER A 126 -19.86 -9.83 -9.79
C SER A 126 -19.12 -10.01 -11.12
N SER A 127 -17.92 -9.42 -11.22
CA SER A 127 -17.09 -9.50 -12.42
C SER A 127 -15.75 -10.15 -12.13
N ASP A 128 -15.61 -11.40 -12.57
CA ASP A 128 -14.39 -12.18 -12.46
C ASP A 128 -13.15 -11.41 -12.95
N ARG A 129 -13.27 -10.70 -14.07
CA ARG A 129 -12.14 -9.94 -14.62
C ARG A 129 -11.67 -8.84 -13.66
N HIS A 130 -12.58 -8.13 -12.99
CA HIS A 130 -12.22 -7.12 -12.00
C HIS A 130 -11.73 -7.75 -10.69
N THR A 131 -12.31 -8.87 -10.26
CA THR A 131 -11.84 -9.63 -9.09
C THR A 131 -10.41 -10.15 -9.28
N GLN A 132 -10.11 -10.71 -10.46
CA GLN A 132 -8.77 -11.20 -10.80
C GLN A 132 -7.75 -10.06 -10.94
N ALA A 133 -8.17 -8.86 -11.36
CA ALA A 133 -7.33 -7.66 -11.35
C ALA A 133 -7.04 -7.20 -9.91
N LEU A 134 -8.06 -7.15 -9.05
CA LEU A 134 -7.91 -6.81 -7.62
C LEU A 134 -6.94 -7.75 -6.91
N LEU A 135 -7.05 -9.07 -7.14
CA LEU A 135 -6.14 -10.06 -6.57
C LEU A 135 -4.70 -9.89 -7.09
N ALA A 136 -4.52 -9.46 -8.34
CA ALA A 136 -3.20 -9.18 -8.88
C ALA A 136 -2.60 -7.86 -8.35
N GLU A 137 -3.44 -6.86 -8.06
CA GLU A 137 -3.01 -5.62 -7.38
C GLU A 137 -2.54 -5.94 -5.97
N HIS A 138 -3.33 -6.74 -5.23
CA HIS A 138 -2.93 -7.28 -3.93
C HIS A 138 -1.61 -8.06 -4.02
N LEU A 139 -1.47 -8.97 -4.99
CA LEU A 139 -0.22 -9.71 -5.22
C LEU A 139 0.97 -8.79 -5.45
N ALA A 140 0.81 -7.68 -6.19
CA ALA A 140 1.89 -6.74 -6.43
C ALA A 140 2.43 -6.15 -5.11
N TYR A 141 1.54 -5.75 -4.18
CA TYR A 141 1.96 -5.33 -2.83
C TYR A 141 2.70 -6.43 -2.09
N ARG A 142 2.17 -7.66 -2.13
CA ARG A 142 2.77 -8.82 -1.46
C ARG A 142 4.17 -9.16 -1.99
N ILE A 143 4.41 -9.02 -3.29
CA ILE A 143 5.74 -9.19 -3.89
C ILE A 143 6.71 -8.13 -3.35
N LEU A 144 6.28 -6.87 -3.22
CA LEU A 144 7.13 -5.82 -2.66
C LEU A 144 7.46 -6.10 -1.18
N ASN A 145 6.50 -6.61 -0.40
CA ASN A 145 6.72 -6.97 1.00
C ASN A 145 7.78 -8.06 1.19
N LEU A 146 8.01 -8.92 0.17
CA LEU A 146 9.08 -9.93 0.23
C LEU A 146 10.47 -9.32 0.09
N VAL A 147 10.63 -8.28 -0.73
CA VAL A 147 11.95 -7.75 -1.10
C VAL A 147 12.40 -6.56 -0.25
N THR A 148 11.48 -5.91 0.48
CA THR A 148 11.82 -4.80 1.38
C THR A 148 10.74 -4.52 2.43
N ASP A 149 11.19 -4.16 3.64
CA ASP A 149 10.32 -3.62 4.69
C ASP A 149 9.82 -2.20 4.37
N ALA A 150 10.51 -1.44 3.52
CA ALA A 150 10.07 -0.12 3.06
C ALA A 150 8.97 -0.25 1.99
N SER A 151 7.83 -0.81 2.40
CA SER A 151 6.68 -1.17 1.58
C SER A 151 5.39 -1.01 2.37
N PHE A 152 4.26 -0.78 1.71
CA PHE A 152 2.95 -0.82 2.37
C PHE A 152 2.50 -2.27 2.55
N ARG A 153 2.08 -2.65 3.75
CA ARG A 153 1.43 -3.95 3.98
C ARG A 153 -0.03 -3.91 3.52
N VAL A 154 -0.55 -5.09 3.19
CA VAL A 154 -1.93 -5.27 2.75
C VAL A 154 -2.57 -6.49 3.41
N ARG A 155 -3.88 -6.42 3.63
CA ARG A 155 -4.69 -7.52 4.17
C ARG A 155 -5.90 -7.77 3.27
N LEU A 156 -6.00 -8.98 2.72
CA LEU A 156 -7.13 -9.39 1.89
C LEU A 156 -8.38 -9.62 2.76
N LEU A 157 -9.51 -9.16 2.26
CA LEU A 157 -10.82 -9.27 2.87
C LEU A 157 -11.78 -10.02 1.95
N ARG A 158 -12.66 -10.81 2.56
CA ARG A 158 -13.94 -11.22 1.96
C ARG A 158 -15.03 -10.41 2.63
N ILE A 159 -15.73 -9.58 1.86
CA ILE A 159 -16.60 -8.55 2.41
C ILE A 159 -18.04 -8.88 2.01
N THR A 160 -18.89 -9.09 3.00
CA THR A 160 -20.34 -9.06 2.83
C THR A 160 -20.79 -7.61 2.94
N TYR A 161 -21.08 -6.99 1.81
CA TYR A 161 -21.65 -5.66 1.71
C TYR A 161 -23.15 -5.71 1.95
N VAL A 162 -23.64 -5.07 3.00
CA VAL A 162 -25.07 -4.96 3.35
C VAL A 162 -25.54 -3.54 3.07
N ASP A 163 -26.38 -3.37 2.04
CA ASP A 163 -26.87 -2.05 1.61
C ASP A 163 -28.18 -1.68 2.31
N THR A 164 -28.07 -0.77 3.29
CA THR A 164 -29.21 -0.31 4.11
C THR A 164 -30.27 0.42 3.30
N ASP A 165 -29.90 1.04 2.17
CA ASP A 165 -30.82 1.75 1.28
C ASP A 165 -31.69 0.80 0.44
N LYS A 166 -31.37 -0.50 0.47
CA LYS A 166 -31.99 -1.54 -0.35
C LYS A 166 -32.57 -2.67 0.48
N GLY A 167 -33.02 -2.38 1.70
CA GLY A 167 -33.61 -3.36 2.60
C GLY A 167 -32.59 -4.43 3.02
N ASP A 168 -31.38 -4.00 3.36
CA ASP A 168 -30.26 -4.86 3.78
C ASP A 168 -29.89 -5.94 2.75
N ARG A 169 -29.96 -5.58 1.46
CA ARG A 169 -29.52 -6.48 0.38
C ARG A 169 -28.02 -6.75 0.51
N GLU A 170 -27.67 -8.03 0.50
CA GLU A 170 -26.28 -8.47 0.63
C GLU A 170 -25.59 -8.73 -0.71
N ARG A 171 -24.27 -8.56 -0.71
CA ARG A 171 -23.37 -9.02 -1.76
C ARG A 171 -21.99 -9.35 -1.20
N ILE A 172 -21.43 -10.49 -1.60
CA ILE A 172 -20.08 -10.87 -1.21
C ILE A 172 -19.10 -10.52 -2.32
N GLU A 173 -18.08 -9.74 -2.00
CA GLU A 173 -17.01 -9.37 -2.93
C GLU A 173 -15.66 -9.37 -2.21
N LEU A 174 -14.56 -9.46 -2.95
CA LEU A 174 -13.22 -9.32 -2.39
C LEU A 174 -12.80 -7.85 -2.33
N GLY A 175 -11.95 -7.54 -1.37
CA GLY A 175 -11.28 -6.26 -1.24
C GLY A 175 -9.99 -6.43 -0.44
N PHE A 176 -9.15 -5.41 -0.37
CA PHE A 176 -8.01 -5.43 0.56
C PHE A 176 -7.78 -4.05 1.16
N LEU A 177 -7.31 -4.06 2.41
CA LEU A 177 -6.88 -2.86 3.12
C LEU A 177 -5.40 -2.62 2.86
N ILE A 178 -5.02 -1.35 2.78
CA ILE A 178 -3.62 -0.90 2.67
C ILE A 178 -3.23 -0.23 3.98
N GLU A 179 -2.05 -0.58 4.51
CA GLU A 179 -1.41 0.04 5.66
C GLU A 179 -1.39 1.57 5.54
N HIS A 180 -1.70 2.28 6.62
CA HIS A 180 -1.69 3.73 6.62
C HIS A 180 -0.23 4.23 6.57
N LYS A 181 0.02 5.38 5.92
CA LYS A 181 1.38 5.95 5.83
C LYS A 181 2.01 6.13 7.23
N ASP A 182 1.23 6.57 8.21
CA ASP A 182 1.75 6.77 9.57
C ASP A 182 2.14 5.44 10.25
N GLN A 183 1.51 4.33 9.88
CA GLN A 183 1.89 2.99 10.37
C GLN A 183 3.18 2.52 9.72
N VAL A 184 3.32 2.72 8.40
CA VAL A 184 4.59 2.47 7.69
C VAL A 184 5.72 3.27 8.33
N ALA A 185 5.50 4.57 8.56
CA ALA A 185 6.45 5.49 9.17
C ALA A 185 6.97 4.95 10.52
N ARG A 186 6.06 4.57 11.44
CA ARG A 186 6.43 3.96 12.74
C ARG A 186 7.17 2.64 12.58
N ARG A 187 6.73 1.78 11.66
CA ARG A 187 7.35 0.47 11.42
C ARG A 187 8.77 0.56 10.89
N ILE A 188 9.08 1.56 10.06
CA ILE A 188 10.43 1.73 9.50
C ILE A 188 11.27 2.79 10.25
N GLY A 189 10.76 3.34 11.36
CA GLY A 189 11.46 4.33 12.17
C GLY A 189 11.69 5.67 11.47
N LEU A 190 10.76 6.08 10.59
CA LEU A 190 10.81 7.35 9.86
C LEU A 190 9.52 8.15 10.08
N GLU A 191 9.50 9.40 9.61
CA GLU A 191 8.29 10.24 9.57
C GLU A 191 7.70 10.26 8.16
N ALA A 192 6.37 10.30 8.02
CA ALA A 192 5.75 10.55 6.72
C ALA A 192 5.99 12.01 6.30
N ASN A 193 6.30 12.25 5.03
CA ASN A 193 6.65 13.56 4.52
C ASN A 193 5.65 14.00 3.42
N ASP A 194 5.00 15.15 3.65
CA ASP A 194 3.97 15.71 2.78
C ASP A 194 4.50 16.83 1.87
N ALA A 195 5.82 16.89 1.63
CA ALA A 195 6.43 17.80 0.67
C ALA A 195 5.75 17.69 -0.71
N GLN A 196 5.53 18.81 -1.41
CA GLN A 196 4.86 18.81 -2.71
C GLN A 196 5.74 18.29 -3.85
N ARG A 197 7.06 18.31 -3.67
CA ARG A 197 8.06 17.80 -4.60
C ARG A 197 9.33 17.41 -3.85
N THR A 198 10.15 16.61 -4.49
CA THR A 198 11.53 16.35 -4.07
C THR A 198 12.43 16.28 -5.30
N SER A 199 13.73 16.07 -5.13
CA SER A 199 14.69 15.79 -6.19
C SER A 199 15.15 14.33 -6.11
N VAL A 200 15.77 13.82 -7.19
CA VAL A 200 16.38 12.48 -7.17
C VAL A 200 17.48 12.40 -6.13
N ASP A 201 18.31 13.44 -5.99
CA ASP A 201 19.45 13.49 -5.07
C ASP A 201 19.05 13.50 -3.59
N ALA A 202 17.83 13.95 -3.28
CA ALA A 202 17.28 13.93 -1.94
C ALA A 202 16.68 12.57 -1.55
N LEU A 203 16.52 11.64 -2.49
CA LEU A 203 16.06 10.29 -2.23
C LEU A 203 17.24 9.36 -1.91
N ASP A 204 16.99 8.33 -1.10
CA ASP A 204 17.95 7.25 -0.95
C ASP A 204 18.14 6.51 -2.29
N ALA A 205 19.37 6.54 -2.82
CA ALA A 205 19.69 6.04 -4.14
C ALA A 205 19.48 4.53 -4.28
N ARG A 206 19.83 3.76 -3.23
CA ARG A 206 19.70 2.30 -3.21
C ARG A 206 18.23 1.89 -3.21
N HIS A 207 17.43 2.45 -2.31
CA HIS A 207 15.98 2.19 -2.25
C HIS A 207 15.28 2.64 -3.52
N THR A 208 15.66 3.80 -4.08
CA THR A 208 15.10 4.31 -5.33
C THR A 208 15.40 3.38 -6.51
N ASN A 209 16.61 2.79 -6.58
CA ASN A 209 16.94 1.80 -7.60
C ASN A 209 16.13 0.51 -7.43
N LEU A 210 16.05 -0.03 -6.21
CA LEU A 210 15.23 -1.20 -5.88
C LEU A 210 13.77 -0.99 -6.30
N GLY A 211 13.19 0.16 -5.94
CA GLY A 211 11.86 0.56 -6.33
C GLY A 211 11.69 0.66 -7.86
N SER A 212 12.71 1.12 -8.58
CA SER A 212 12.67 1.20 -10.05
C SER A 212 12.69 -0.19 -10.71
N VAL A 213 13.49 -1.13 -10.18
CA VAL A 213 13.49 -2.53 -10.63
C VAL A 213 12.16 -3.21 -10.28
N TYR A 214 11.58 -2.91 -9.12
CA TYR A 214 10.25 -3.38 -8.76
C TYR A 214 9.17 -2.87 -9.72
N GLN A 215 9.13 -1.57 -10.04
CA GLN A 215 8.18 -1.03 -11.02
C GLN A 215 8.34 -1.70 -12.39
N PHE A 216 9.58 -2.02 -12.78
CA PHE A 216 9.85 -2.81 -13.99
C PHE A 216 9.33 -4.26 -13.89
N LEU A 217 9.51 -4.93 -12.74
CA LEU A 217 8.97 -6.27 -12.47
C LEU A 217 7.47 -6.33 -12.76
N ILE A 218 6.71 -5.40 -12.15
CA ILE A 218 5.26 -5.34 -12.29
C ILE A 218 4.79 -4.67 -13.59
N GLY A 219 5.72 -4.14 -14.41
CA GLY A 219 5.43 -3.43 -15.65
C GLY A 219 4.60 -2.18 -15.43
N ASN A 220 4.89 -1.43 -14.36
CA ASN A 220 4.21 -0.18 -14.07
C ASN A 220 4.99 1.00 -14.66
N THR A 221 4.27 1.88 -15.36
CA THR A 221 4.82 3.13 -15.88
C THR A 221 4.06 4.35 -15.40
N ASP A 222 3.01 4.18 -14.60
CA ASP A 222 2.19 5.25 -14.05
C ASP A 222 2.71 5.66 -12.66
N PHE A 223 3.86 6.33 -12.63
CA PHE A 223 4.44 6.81 -11.38
C PHE A 223 5.44 7.95 -11.55
N SER A 224 5.73 8.66 -10.47
CA SER A 224 6.83 9.61 -10.35
C SER A 224 7.24 9.69 -8.88
N PRO A 225 8.49 9.35 -8.50
CA PRO A 225 8.94 9.38 -7.10
C PRO A 225 9.35 10.77 -6.61
N ILE A 226 9.30 11.79 -7.47
CA ILE A 226 9.81 13.14 -7.18
C ILE A 226 8.76 14.26 -7.32
N ARG A 227 7.61 13.96 -7.91
CA ARG A 227 6.57 14.96 -8.20
C ARG A 227 5.20 14.28 -8.39
N ALA A 228 4.14 14.93 -7.93
CA ALA A 228 2.76 14.57 -8.22
C ALA A 228 2.16 15.44 -9.35
N ALA A 229 0.85 15.33 -9.58
CA ALA A 229 0.13 16.31 -10.38
C ALA A 229 0.15 17.70 -9.70
N PRO A 230 0.01 18.81 -10.45
CA PRO A 230 -0.05 20.15 -9.85
C PRO A 230 -1.13 20.24 -8.76
N GLY A 231 -0.76 20.76 -7.59
CA GLY A 231 -1.65 20.93 -6.44
C GLY A 231 -1.75 19.72 -5.50
N GLU A 232 -1.09 18.60 -5.82
CA GLU A 232 -1.06 17.41 -4.97
C GLU A 232 0.28 17.31 -4.20
N ALA A 233 0.25 16.72 -2.99
CA ALA A 233 1.47 16.39 -2.27
C ALA A 233 2.30 15.36 -3.05
N CYS A 234 3.62 15.38 -2.90
CA CYS A 234 4.46 14.40 -3.56
C CYS A 234 4.10 12.99 -3.08
N CYS A 235 4.05 11.99 -3.95
CA CYS A 235 4.38 12.01 -5.37
C CYS A 235 3.33 11.22 -6.17
N HIS A 236 3.48 11.10 -7.50
CA HIS A 236 2.54 10.30 -8.29
C HIS A 236 2.76 8.81 -8.00
N ASN A 237 1.80 8.18 -7.31
CA ASN A 237 1.83 6.76 -6.89
C ASN A 237 3.03 6.40 -5.99
N TYR A 238 3.53 7.38 -5.23
CA TYR A 238 4.60 7.23 -4.23
C TYR A 238 4.30 8.11 -3.00
N VAL A 239 4.73 7.66 -1.82
CA VAL A 239 4.71 8.46 -0.58
C VAL A 239 6.13 8.63 -0.06
N LEU A 240 6.46 9.84 0.42
CA LEU A 240 7.77 10.15 0.96
C LEU A 240 7.83 9.87 2.47
N PHE A 241 8.98 9.36 2.91
CA PHE A 241 9.30 9.11 4.31
C PHE A 241 10.70 9.62 4.65
N GLY A 242 10.85 10.21 5.82
CA GLY A 242 12.09 10.84 6.28
C GLY A 242 12.17 12.33 5.94
N THR A 243 13.34 12.92 6.23
CA THR A 243 13.59 14.36 6.03
C THR A 243 14.61 14.58 4.93
N GLU A 244 14.60 15.76 4.31
CA GLU A 244 15.57 16.13 3.28
C GLU A 244 17.03 16.05 3.78
N LYS A 245 17.26 16.27 5.09
CA LYS A 245 18.58 16.18 5.72
C LYS A 245 19.11 14.75 5.85
N GLY A 246 18.22 13.75 5.89
CA GLY A 246 18.55 12.34 6.15
C GLY A 246 18.50 11.41 4.93
N ARG A 247 18.26 11.96 3.73
CA ARG A 247 17.75 11.26 2.53
C ARG A 247 16.38 10.62 2.79
N MET A 248 15.47 10.76 1.83
CA MET A 248 14.09 10.28 1.95
C MET A 248 13.88 8.94 1.24
N LEU A 249 13.00 8.11 1.77
CA LEU A 249 12.48 6.94 1.06
C LEU A 249 11.22 7.34 0.31
N ALA A 250 11.19 7.10 -1.00
CA ALA A 250 9.97 7.14 -1.78
C ALA A 250 9.42 5.71 -1.88
N ILE A 251 8.30 5.43 -1.22
CA ILE A 251 7.68 4.09 -1.21
C ILE A 251 6.52 4.04 -2.22
N PRO A 252 6.54 3.10 -3.20
CA PRO A 252 5.51 3.02 -4.22
C PRO A 252 4.19 2.43 -3.68
N TYR A 253 3.07 2.87 -4.26
CA TYR A 253 1.73 2.34 -4.01
C TYR A 253 0.81 2.58 -5.22
N ASP A 254 -0.43 2.07 -5.19
CA ASP A 254 -1.43 2.19 -6.28
C ASP A 254 -0.94 1.51 -7.58
N PHE A 255 -1.09 0.18 -7.64
CA PHE A 255 -0.53 -0.65 -8.71
C PHE A 255 -1.54 -1.04 -9.79
N ASP A 256 -2.75 -0.47 -9.78
CA ASP A 256 -3.84 -0.88 -10.66
C ASP A 256 -3.55 -0.66 -12.16
N MET A 257 -2.72 0.33 -12.48
CA MET A 257 -2.25 0.66 -13.84
C MET A 257 -1.07 -0.22 -14.33
N SER A 258 -0.63 -1.20 -13.55
CA SER A 258 0.54 -2.01 -13.88
C SER A 258 0.24 -3.20 -14.81
N GLY A 259 1.25 -3.64 -15.57
CA GLY A 259 1.16 -4.77 -16.48
C GLY A 259 0.84 -6.12 -15.82
N ILE A 260 1.28 -6.36 -14.57
CA ILE A 260 0.93 -7.58 -13.83
C ILE A 260 -0.56 -7.61 -13.45
N VAL A 261 -1.13 -6.43 -13.18
CA VAL A 261 -2.54 -6.27 -12.85
C VAL A 261 -3.40 -6.43 -14.10
N ASP A 262 -3.05 -5.73 -15.18
CA ASP A 262 -3.79 -5.73 -16.46
C ASP A 262 -5.29 -5.44 -16.22
N ALA A 263 -5.57 -4.42 -15.39
CA ALA A 263 -6.93 -4.07 -15.03
C ALA A 263 -7.74 -3.65 -16.27
N PRO A 264 -9.06 -3.91 -16.33
CA PRO A 264 -9.87 -3.55 -17.49
C PRO A 264 -9.87 -2.06 -17.83
N HIS A 265 -9.64 -1.21 -16.82
CA HIS A 265 -9.59 0.24 -16.95
C HIS A 265 -8.16 0.79 -17.12
N ALA A 266 -7.14 -0.07 -17.13
CA ALA A 266 -5.76 0.36 -17.23
C ALA A 266 -5.39 0.71 -18.68
N GLU A 267 -4.75 1.85 -18.85
CA GLU A 267 -4.27 2.33 -20.14
C GLU A 267 -2.77 2.62 -20.08
N PRO A 268 -2.01 2.33 -21.15
CA PRO A 268 -0.59 2.68 -21.18
C PRO A 268 -0.43 4.19 -21.09
N ASN A 269 0.57 4.66 -20.36
CA ASN A 269 0.85 6.08 -20.31
C ASN A 269 1.20 6.59 -21.74
N PRO A 270 0.41 7.53 -22.31
CA PRO A 270 0.54 7.95 -23.70
C PRO A 270 1.90 8.61 -23.98
N GLN A 271 2.57 9.16 -22.96
CA GLN A 271 3.90 9.77 -23.09
C GLN A 271 4.96 8.78 -23.59
N PHE A 272 4.78 7.48 -23.36
CA PHE A 272 5.78 6.46 -23.68
C PHE A 272 5.49 5.68 -24.97
N GLY A 273 4.36 5.93 -25.64
CA GLY A 273 4.02 5.24 -26.90
C GLY A 273 3.90 3.72 -26.78
N LEU A 274 3.61 3.20 -25.58
CA LEU A 274 3.47 1.77 -25.33
C LEU A 274 2.13 1.27 -25.89
N ARG A 275 2.15 0.10 -26.55
CA ARG A 275 0.94 -0.52 -27.11
C ARG A 275 0.05 -1.18 -26.06
N SER A 276 0.59 -1.50 -24.88
CA SER A 276 -0.11 -2.20 -23.81
C SER A 276 0.53 -1.89 -22.46
N VAL A 277 -0.27 -1.85 -21.39
CA VAL A 277 0.22 -1.77 -20.00
C VAL A 277 1.10 -2.96 -19.63
N ARG A 278 0.98 -4.08 -20.36
CA ARG A 278 1.81 -5.27 -20.18
C ARG A 278 3.22 -5.09 -20.75
N SER A 279 3.48 -4.04 -21.52
CA SER A 279 4.83 -3.74 -22.01
C SER A 279 5.65 -3.12 -20.89
N ARG A 280 6.79 -3.74 -20.56
CA ARG A 280 7.72 -3.18 -19.58
C ARG A 280 8.52 -2.03 -20.18
N LEU A 281 8.72 -0.99 -19.39
CA LEU A 281 9.64 0.09 -19.67
C LEU A 281 10.39 0.40 -18.37
N TYR A 282 11.72 0.29 -18.38
CA TYR A 282 12.51 0.69 -17.23
C TYR A 282 12.53 2.21 -17.11
N ARG A 283 12.27 2.72 -15.92
CA ARG A 283 12.21 4.16 -15.63
C ARG A 283 13.08 4.55 -14.43
N GLY A 284 14.10 3.73 -14.11
CA GLY A 284 15.09 4.05 -13.08
C GLY A 284 16.05 5.15 -13.52
N ARG A 285 16.74 5.76 -12.55
CA ARG A 285 17.61 6.92 -12.78
C ARG A 285 19.04 6.51 -13.05
N CYS A 286 19.67 7.10 -14.07
CA CYS A 286 21.05 6.76 -14.45
C CYS A 286 22.05 7.01 -13.32
N VAL A 287 21.83 8.07 -12.52
CA VAL A 287 22.65 8.38 -11.33
C VAL A 287 22.65 7.25 -10.30
N ASN A 288 21.63 6.38 -10.30
CA ASN A 288 21.51 5.24 -9.39
C ASN A 288 21.96 3.91 -10.01
N ASN A 289 22.58 3.91 -11.20
CA ASN A 289 22.93 2.67 -11.91
C ASN A 289 23.94 1.80 -11.13
N GLU A 290 24.76 2.39 -10.26
CA GLU A 290 25.68 1.64 -9.38
C GLU A 290 24.95 0.65 -8.44
N HIS A 291 23.64 0.85 -8.21
CA HIS A 291 22.84 -0.03 -7.36
C HIS A 291 22.02 -1.09 -8.13
N ILE A 292 22.13 -1.16 -9.46
CA ILE A 292 21.39 -2.13 -10.29
C ILE A 292 21.69 -3.56 -9.86
N GLU A 293 22.97 -3.91 -9.67
CA GLU A 293 23.39 -5.27 -9.34
C GLU A 293 22.81 -5.71 -8.00
N ALA A 294 22.97 -4.89 -6.96
CA ALA A 294 22.41 -5.17 -5.63
C ALA A 294 20.87 -5.27 -5.66
N SER A 295 20.21 -4.42 -6.46
CA SER A 295 18.75 -4.46 -6.59
C SER A 295 18.27 -5.71 -7.33
N VAL A 296 18.93 -6.09 -8.42
CA VAL A 296 18.66 -7.35 -9.15
C VAL A 296 18.87 -8.55 -8.24
N GLN A 297 19.98 -8.57 -7.49
CA GLN A 297 20.28 -9.67 -6.57
C GLN A 297 19.17 -9.83 -5.53
N ALA A 298 18.63 -8.74 -4.99
CA ALA A 298 17.51 -8.81 -4.05
C ALA A 298 16.29 -9.54 -4.65
N PHE A 299 15.98 -9.37 -5.93
CA PHE A 299 14.89 -10.11 -6.59
C PHE A 299 15.26 -11.57 -6.87
N LEU A 300 16.52 -11.86 -7.21
CA LEU A 300 17.00 -13.22 -7.42
C LEU A 300 16.96 -14.02 -6.12
N ASP A 301 17.37 -13.43 -4.99
CA ASP A 301 17.32 -14.05 -3.67
C ASP A 301 15.89 -14.41 -3.25
N HIS A 302 14.91 -13.59 -3.66
CA HIS A 302 13.49 -13.82 -3.37
C HIS A 302 12.74 -14.51 -4.52
N LYS A 303 13.44 -14.99 -5.56
CA LYS A 303 12.82 -15.57 -6.77
C LYS A 303 11.85 -16.69 -6.42
N GLN A 304 12.29 -17.66 -5.61
CA GLN A 304 11.46 -18.79 -5.21
C GLN A 304 10.26 -18.34 -4.38
N ALA A 305 10.45 -17.47 -3.38
CA ALA A 305 9.38 -16.93 -2.56
C ALA A 305 8.30 -16.19 -3.38
N ILE A 306 8.71 -15.47 -4.44
CA ILE A 306 7.78 -14.83 -5.37
C ILE A 306 6.97 -15.86 -6.16
N TYR A 307 7.59 -16.95 -6.63
CA TYR A 307 6.86 -18.04 -7.28
C TYR A 307 5.90 -18.75 -6.34
N ASP A 308 6.33 -19.04 -5.12
CA ASP A 308 5.50 -19.69 -4.10
C ASP A 308 4.29 -18.83 -3.75
N LEU A 309 4.47 -17.51 -3.64
CA LEU A 309 3.38 -16.56 -3.43
C LEU A 309 2.34 -16.57 -4.57
N ILE A 310 2.77 -16.76 -5.81
CA ILE A 310 1.86 -16.84 -6.97
C ILE A 310 1.14 -18.19 -7.00
N ASN A 311 1.89 -19.28 -6.82
CA ASN A 311 1.39 -20.65 -6.88
C ASN A 311 0.45 -20.98 -5.70
N GLY A 312 0.69 -20.37 -4.54
CA GLY A 312 -0.17 -20.49 -3.35
C GLY A 312 -1.43 -19.62 -3.41
N ASN A 313 -1.65 -18.84 -4.47
CA ASN A 313 -2.86 -18.03 -4.60
C ASN A 313 -4.03 -18.86 -5.16
N GLU A 314 -4.77 -19.50 -4.26
CA GLU A 314 -5.93 -20.34 -4.59
C GLU A 314 -7.12 -19.56 -5.19
N LEU A 315 -7.13 -18.23 -5.03
CA LEU A 315 -8.20 -17.37 -5.54
C LEU A 315 -7.97 -16.95 -7.01
N PHE A 316 -6.79 -17.23 -7.57
CA PHE A 316 -6.53 -17.01 -8.98
C PHE A 316 -7.23 -18.07 -9.85
N GLN A 317 -7.94 -17.60 -10.87
CA GLN A 317 -8.42 -18.48 -11.92
C GLN A 317 -7.24 -19.01 -12.74
N PRO A 318 -7.33 -20.23 -13.31
CA PRO A 318 -6.22 -20.87 -14.02
C PRO A 318 -5.60 -19.99 -15.13
N ARG A 319 -6.44 -19.24 -15.86
CA ARG A 319 -5.98 -18.32 -16.90
C ARG A 319 -5.18 -17.14 -16.33
N LYS A 320 -5.63 -16.54 -15.22
CA LYS A 320 -4.91 -15.44 -14.57
C LYS A 320 -3.61 -15.94 -13.99
N HIS A 321 -3.63 -17.07 -13.27
CA HIS A 321 -2.44 -17.72 -12.72
C HIS A 321 -1.36 -17.94 -13.80
N LYS A 322 -1.71 -18.60 -14.92
CA LYS A 322 -0.80 -18.84 -16.05
C LYS A 322 -0.28 -17.53 -16.66
N ALA A 323 -1.12 -16.51 -16.78
CA ALA A 323 -0.72 -15.22 -17.32
C ALA A 323 0.27 -14.49 -16.39
N THR A 324 0.02 -14.49 -15.08
CA THR A 324 0.89 -13.91 -14.06
C THR A 324 2.24 -14.61 -14.03
N LEU A 325 2.28 -15.95 -14.01
CA LEU A 325 3.53 -16.72 -14.05
C LEU A 325 4.35 -16.41 -15.29
N ARG A 326 3.73 -16.39 -16.48
CA ARG A 326 4.44 -16.02 -17.72
C ARG A 326 5.02 -14.61 -17.63
N PHE A 327 4.24 -13.67 -17.11
CA PHE A 327 4.69 -12.28 -16.94
C PHE A 327 5.92 -12.22 -16.03
N ILE A 328 5.90 -12.91 -14.89
CA ILE A 328 7.03 -12.96 -13.94
C ILE A 328 8.24 -13.70 -14.52
N ASN A 329 8.03 -14.79 -15.28
CA ASN A 329 9.10 -15.51 -15.98
C ASN A 329 9.87 -14.59 -16.94
N GLU A 330 9.16 -13.73 -17.68
CA GLU A 330 9.80 -12.76 -18.59
C GLU A 330 10.69 -11.74 -17.86
N PHE A 331 10.30 -11.34 -16.64
CA PHE A 331 11.14 -10.49 -15.79
C PHE A 331 12.40 -11.23 -15.34
N PHE A 332 12.27 -12.43 -14.79
CA PHE A 332 13.45 -13.21 -14.35
C PHE A 332 14.39 -13.55 -15.51
N ALA A 333 13.85 -13.93 -16.66
CA ALA A 333 14.64 -14.16 -17.87
C ALA A 333 15.38 -12.90 -18.37
N THR A 334 14.99 -11.71 -17.92
CA THR A 334 15.68 -10.44 -18.17
C THR A 334 16.78 -10.21 -17.14
N ILE A 335 16.48 -10.33 -15.85
CA ILE A 335 17.44 -10.04 -14.78
C ILE A 335 18.44 -11.16 -14.50
N GLU A 336 18.27 -12.35 -15.10
CA GLU A 336 19.26 -13.44 -15.06
C GLU A 336 20.28 -13.36 -16.21
N SER A 337 20.17 -12.37 -17.09
CA SER A 337 21.06 -12.20 -18.24
C SER A 337 21.78 -10.86 -18.17
N PRO A 338 23.11 -10.84 -17.95
CA PRO A 338 23.89 -9.58 -17.89
C PRO A 338 23.68 -8.69 -19.12
N ASP A 339 23.61 -9.29 -20.31
CA ASP A 339 23.35 -8.56 -21.56
C ASP A 339 21.96 -7.94 -21.64
N LYS A 340 20.94 -8.57 -21.04
CA LYS A 340 19.60 -8.00 -21.00
C LYS A 340 19.48 -6.94 -19.90
N ILE A 341 20.12 -7.13 -18.75
CA ILE A 341 20.22 -6.09 -17.70
C ILE A 341 20.80 -4.81 -18.31
N ARG A 342 21.95 -4.92 -18.98
CA ARG A 342 22.59 -3.78 -19.66
C ARG A 342 21.61 -3.10 -20.63
N ARG A 343 21.09 -3.85 -21.61
CA ARG A 343 20.29 -3.28 -22.71
C ARG A 343 18.90 -2.78 -22.31
N GLN A 344 18.30 -3.32 -21.25
CA GLN A 344 16.91 -3.02 -20.87
C GLN A 344 16.79 -2.17 -19.61
N LEU A 345 17.81 -2.15 -18.75
CA LEU A 345 17.81 -1.36 -17.51
C LEU A 345 18.89 -0.27 -17.58
N VAL A 346 20.18 -0.65 -17.64
CA VAL A 346 21.30 0.30 -17.55
C VAL A 346 21.29 1.31 -18.72
N ASP A 347 21.22 0.84 -19.96
CA ASP A 347 21.23 1.68 -21.17
C ASP A 347 19.88 2.41 -21.40
N LYS A 348 18.85 2.07 -20.61
CA LYS A 348 17.48 2.62 -20.71
C LYS A 348 17.08 3.45 -19.50
N CYS A 349 18.02 3.70 -18.60
CA CYS A 349 17.80 4.59 -17.47
C CYS A 349 17.41 5.99 -17.95
N VAL A 350 16.70 6.72 -17.10
CA VAL A 350 16.32 8.12 -17.31
C VAL A 350 17.41 8.99 -16.68
N SER A 351 17.97 9.91 -17.46
CA SER A 351 18.94 10.89 -16.97
C SER A 351 18.36 11.84 -15.93
#